data_AF-A0A376NWS4-F1
#
_entry.id   AF-A0A376NWS4-F1
#
_cell.length_a   1.000
_cell.length_b   1.000
_cell.length_c   1.000
_cell.angle_alpha   90.00
_cell.angle_beta   90.00
_cell.angle_gamma   90.00
#
_symmetry.space_group_name_H-M   'P 1'
#
loop_
_entity.id
_entity.type
_entity.pdbx_description
1 polymer ?
#
loop_
_entity_poly.entity_id
_entity_poly.type
_entity_poly.pdbx_seq_one_letter_code
_entity_poly.pdbx_strand_id
1 'polypeptide(L)' 'MTKPIVFSGAQPSGELTIGNYMGALRQWVNMQDDYHCIYCIVDQHAITVRQDAQKLR' A
#
# COMPACT_ATOMS: atom_id res chain seq x y z
N MET A 1 -9.68 -8.01 -23.56
CA MET A 1 -9.55 -8.92 -22.40
C MET A 1 -9.51 -8.06 -21.15
N THR A 2 -10.14 -8.50 -20.06
CA THR A 2 -10.08 -7.80 -18.77
C THR A 2 -8.68 -7.95 -18.16
N LYS A 3 -8.07 -6.84 -17.75
CA LYS A 3 -6.79 -6.85 -17.03
C LYS A 3 -6.94 -7.68 -15.73
N PRO A 4 -5.93 -8.49 -15.32
CA PRO A 4 -5.96 -9.16 -14.04
C PRO A 4 -6.02 -8.14 -12.89
N ILE A 5 -6.71 -8.48 -11.81
CA ILE A 5 -6.88 -7.60 -10.65
C ILE A 5 -5.73 -7.81 -9.67
N VAL A 6 -5.11 -6.72 -9.22
CA VAL A 6 -4.08 -6.71 -8.19
C VAL A 6 -4.57 -5.88 -7.01
N PHE A 7 -4.59 -6.46 -5.81
CA PHE A 7 -4.90 -5.75 -4.57
C PHE A 7 -3.62 -5.62 -3.74
N SER A 8 -3.23 -4.39 -3.41
CA SER A 8 -2.03 -4.08 -2.62
C SER A 8 -2.41 -3.29 -1.37
N GLY A 9 -2.14 -3.87 -0.19
CA GLY A 9 -2.35 -3.20 1.10
C GLY A 9 -1.08 -2.48 1.57
N ALA A 10 -1.20 -1.21 1.94
CA ALA A 10 -0.11 -0.42 2.52
C ALA A 10 -0.43 -0.04 3.97
N GLN A 11 0.48 -0.35 4.89
CA GLN A 11 0.33 0.03 6.29
C GLN A 11 0.50 1.54 6.44
N PRO A 12 -0.33 2.23 7.25
CA PRO A 12 -0.16 3.65 7.55
C PRO A 12 0.98 3.86 8.57
N SER A 13 2.21 3.47 8.21
CA SER A 13 3.39 3.58 9.08
C SER A 13 4.01 4.98 9.11
N GLY A 14 3.63 5.87 8.19
CA GLY A 14 4.17 7.24 8.07
C GLY A 14 5.58 7.31 7.46
N GLU A 15 6.37 6.23 7.54
CA GLU A 15 7.71 6.15 6.98
C GLU A 15 7.81 5.08 5.89
N LEU A 16 8.34 5.48 4.73
CA LEU A 16 8.69 4.60 3.62
C LEU A 16 10.19 4.74 3.34
N THR A 17 10.88 3.61 3.27
CA THR A 17 12.31 3.59 2.96
C THR A 17 12.56 3.56 1.45
N ILE A 18 13.80 3.86 1.04
CA ILE A 18 14.25 3.67 -0.34
C ILE A 18 14.09 2.22 -0.81
N GLY A 19 14.21 1.25 0.11
CA GLY A 19 13.98 -0.17 -0.16
C GLY A 19 12.51 -0.46 -0.49
N ASN A 20 11.56 0.16 0.23
CA ASN A 20 10.14 0.03 -0.09
C ASN A 20 9.83 0.65 -1.45
N TYR A 21 10.45 1.79 -1.77
CA TYR A 21 10.28 2.42 -3.07
C TYR A 21 10.79 1.56 -4.21
N MET A 22 12.05 1.11 -4.12
CA MET A 22 12.68 0.31 -5.16
C MET A 22 12.12 -1.12 -5.26
N GLY A 23 11.57 -1.66 -4.17
CA GLY A 23 11.05 -3.03 -4.10
C GLY A 23 9.57 -3.15 -4.45
N ALA A 24 8.77 -2.11 -4.17
CA ALA A 24 7.31 -2.16 -4.36
C ALA A 24 6.75 -0.94 -5.09
N LEU A 25 6.91 0.28 -4.57
CA LEU A 25 6.16 1.44 -5.10
C LEU A 25 6.52 1.76 -6.56
N ARG A 26 7.80 1.63 -6.95
CA ARG A 26 8.21 1.87 -8.35
C ARG A 26 7.55 0.86 -9.29
N GLN A 27 7.41 -0.38 -8.86
CA GLN A 27 6.76 -1.47 -9.58
C GLN A 27 5.24 -1.24 -9.63
N TRP A 28 4.64 -0.79 -8.53
CA TRP A 28 3.22 -0.45 -8.47
C TRP A 28 2.83 0.59 -9.52
N VAL A 29 3.66 1.61 -9.74
CA VAL A 29 3.44 2.61 -10.81
C VAL A 29 3.38 1.93 -12.18
N ASN A 30 4.39 1.11 -12.51
CA ASN A 30 4.46 0.42 -13.80
C ASN A 30 3.31 -0.58 -13.99
N MET A 31 2.84 -1.22 -12.92
CA MET A 31 1.78 -2.24 -12.98
C MET A 31 0.40 -1.66 -13.34
N GLN A 32 0.17 -0.34 -13.23
CA GLN A 32 -1.11 0.28 -13.57
C GLN A 32 -1.45 0.14 -15.07
N ASP A 33 -0.45 0.01 -15.92
CA ASP A 33 -0.62 -0.18 -17.35
C ASP A 33 -1.11 -1.59 -17.70
N ASP A 34 -0.66 -2.61 -16.95
CA ASP A 34 -0.92 -4.02 -17.25
C ASP A 34 -2.05 -4.63 -16.41
N TYR A 35 -2.32 -4.08 -15.22
CA TYR A 35 -3.25 -4.62 -14.23
C TYR A 35 -4.36 -3.63 -13.86
N HIS A 36 -5.45 -4.16 -13.31
CA HIS A 36 -6.42 -3.36 -12.57
C HIS A 36 -5.99 -3.31 -11.10
N CYS A 37 -5.28 -2.24 -10.73
CA CYS A 37 -4.71 -2.09 -9.40
C CYS A 37 -5.68 -1.45 -8.42
N ILE A 38 -5.79 -2.06 -7.23
CA ILE A 38 -6.50 -1.53 -6.06
C ILE A 38 -5.46 -1.36 -4.95
N TYR A 39 -5.26 -0.12 -4.50
CA TYR A 39 -4.39 0.19 -3.37
C TYR A 39 -5.23 0.54 -2.15
N CYS A 40 -5.00 -0.15 -1.04
CA CYS A 40 -5.75 0.01 0.20
C CYS A 40 -4.82 0.42 1.34
N ILE A 41 -5.13 1.52 2.02
CA ILE A 41 -4.47 1.85 3.29
C ILE A 41 -5.13 1.01 4.38
N VAL A 42 -4.37 0.11 4.98
CA VAL A 42 -4.90 -0.90 5.91
C VAL A 42 -4.93 -0.41 7.36
N ASP A 43 -5.70 0.64 7.62
CA ASP A 43 -5.88 1.24 8.95
C ASP A 43 -6.46 0.25 10.00
N GLN A 44 -7.39 -0.61 9.60
CA GLN A 44 -7.93 -1.68 10.45
C GLN A 44 -6.86 -2.70 10.86
N HIS A 45 -5.86 -2.94 10.01
CA HIS A 45 -4.72 -3.77 10.38
C HIS A 45 -3.77 -3.03 11.33
N ALA A 46 -3.66 -1.70 11.24
CA ALA A 46 -2.81 -0.90 12.11
C ALA A 46 -3.25 -0.95 13.58
N ILE A 47 -4.55 -1.01 13.87
CA ILE A 47 -5.10 -1.05 15.24
C ILE A 47 -4.96 -2.41 15.95
N THR A 48 -4.41 -3.43 15.28
CA THR A 48 -4.07 -4.72 15.91
C THR A 48 -2.89 -4.60 16.89
N VAL A 49 -2.14 -3.50 16.82
CA VAL A 49 -1.14 -3.07 17.81
C VAL A 49 -1.54 -1.71 18.39
N ARG A 50 -0.93 -1.30 19.52
CA ARG A 50 -1.23 -0.01 20.15
C ARG A 50 -0.85 1.14 19.22
N GLN A 51 -1.78 2.07 19.00
CA GLN A 51 -1.61 3.25 18.15
C GLN A 51 -1.86 4.53 18.94
N ASP A 52 -1.20 5.60 18.54
CA ASP A 52 -1.60 6.95 18.89
C ASP A 52 -2.69 7.40 17.90
N ALA A 53 -3.89 7.66 18.42
CA ALA A 53 -5.06 7.99 17.58
C ALA A 53 -4.88 9.27 16.76
N GLN A 54 -4.10 10.24 17.23
CA GLN A 54 -3.84 11.46 16.47
C GLN A 54 -2.82 11.23 15.35
N LYS A 55 -1.85 10.33 15.56
CA LYS A 55 -0.84 10.00 14.55
C LYS A 55 -1.35 9.07 13.44
N LEU A 56 -2.35 8.23 13.75
CA LEU A 56 -2.93 7.30 12.77
C LEU A 56 -3.94 7.95 11.81
N ARG A 57 -4.49 9.11 12.19
CA ARG A 57 -5.60 9.77 11.48
C ARG A 57 -5.20 10.47 10.18
#